data_AF-A0A959NLW7-F1
#
_entry.id   AF-A0A959NLW7-F1
#
_cell.length_a   1.000
_cell.length_b   1.000
_cell.length_c   1.000
_cell.angle_alpha   90.00
_cell.angle_beta   90.00
_cell.angle_gamma   90.00
#
_symmetry.space_group_name_H-M   'P 1'
#
loop_
_entity.id
_entity.type
_entity.pdbx_description
1 polymer ?
#
loop_
_entity_poly.entity_id
_entity_poly.type
_entity_poly.pdbx_seq_one_letter_code
_entity_poly.pdbx_strand_id
1 'polypeptide(L)'
;MESNYLGWKNTLIELNDFCCRVEFLNSKMRDIVACRRQMDIAQYLTSLRELINKHEQNLSLISFVKEANVFAGKNEIINNELYPSMSGN
;
A
#
# COMPACT_ATOMS: atom_id res chain seq x y z
N MET A 1 -8.23 13.81 12.19
CA MET A 1 -6.75 13.62 12.10
C MET A 1 -6.37 12.15 11.94
N GLU A 2 -7.05 11.23 12.61
CA GLU A 2 -6.73 9.79 12.64
C GLU A 2 -6.78 9.08 11.28
N SER A 3 -7.74 9.40 10.41
CA SER A 3 -7.85 8.85 9.05
C SER A 3 -6.62 9.16 8.17
N ASN A 4 -6.09 10.39 8.26
CA ASN A 4 -4.86 10.75 7.55
C ASN A 4 -3.65 10.00 8.10
N TYR A 5 -3.57 9.84 9.43
CA TYR A 5 -2.48 9.10 10.07
C TYR A 5 -2.48 7.61 9.66
N LEU A 6 -3.64 6.95 9.66
CA LEU A 6 -3.77 5.56 9.22
C LEU A 6 -3.39 5.37 7.75
N GLY A 7 -3.78 6.30 6.88
CA GLY A 7 -3.37 6.30 5.48
C GLY A 7 -1.85 6.36 5.33
N TRP A 8 -1.19 7.32 5.98
CA TRP A 8 0.27 7.45 5.97
C TRP A 8 0.97 6.22 6.55
N LYS A 9 0.47 5.66 7.65
CA LYS A 9 1.01 4.44 8.25
C LYS A 9 0.95 3.27 7.27
N ASN A 10 -0.17 3.06 6.60
CA ASN A 10 -0.33 1.97 5.64
C ASN A 10 0.57 2.16 4.40
N THR A 11 0.71 3.39 3.91
CA THR A 11 1.66 3.71 2.82
C THR A 11 3.09 3.38 3.23
N LEU A 12 3.53 3.76 4.44
CA LEU A 12 4.88 3.47 4.92
C LEU A 12 5.13 1.97 5.09
N ILE A 13 4.15 1.22 5.59
CA ILE A 13 4.24 -0.24 5.70
C ILE A 13 4.41 -0.88 4.33
N GLU A 14 3.60 -0.48 3.34
CA GLU A 14 3.67 -1.00 1.98
C GLU A 14 5.02 -0.67 1.31
N LEU A 15 5.50 0.58 1.44
CA LEU A 15 6.81 0.96 0.91
C LEU A 15 7.93 0.14 1.54
N ASN A 16 7.88 -0.07 2.86
CA ASN A 16 8.88 -0.86 3.55
C ASN A 16 8.87 -2.34 3.10
N ASP A 17 7.69 -2.96 2.99
CA ASP A 17 7.56 -4.35 2.50
C ASP A 17 8.10 -4.48 1.07
N PHE A 18 7.76 -3.54 0.18
CA PHE A 18 8.27 -3.52 -1.19
C PHE A 18 9.80 -3.42 -1.21
N CYS A 19 10.39 -2.49 -0.47
CA CYS A 19 11.85 -2.34 -0.36
C CYS A 19 12.53 -3.62 0.15
N CYS A 20 12.00 -4.25 1.20
CA CYS A 20 12.54 -5.51 1.72
C CYS A 20 12.52 -6.63 0.68
N ARG A 21 11.45 -6.74 -0.12
CA ARG A 21 11.35 -7.76 -1.17
C ARG A 21 12.31 -7.51 -2.34
N VAL A 22 12.51 -6.24 -2.72
CA VAL A 22 13.52 -5.87 -3.72
C VAL A 22 14.93 -6.19 -3.23
N GLU A 23 15.26 -5.85 -1.97
CA GLU A 23 16.55 -6.20 -1.35
C GLU A 23 16.78 -7.71 -1.33
N PHE A 24 15.75 -8.50 -1.02
CA PHE A 24 15.84 -9.95 -1.04
C PHE A 24 16.12 -10.51 -2.44
N LEU A 25 15.42 -10.01 -3.47
CA LEU A 25 15.68 -10.35 -4.87
C LEU A 25 17.11 -9.99 -5.29
N ASN A 26 17.57 -8.79 -4.91
CA ASN A 26 18.95 -8.35 -5.15
C ASN A 26 19.97 -9.21 -4.41
N SER A 27 19.66 -9.70 -3.21
CA SER A 27 20.54 -10.61 -2.47
C SER A 27 20.68 -11.95 -3.18
N LYS A 28 19.57 -12.53 -3.67
CA LYS A 28 19.62 -13.76 -4.47
C LYS A 28 20.46 -13.61 -5.73
N MET A 29 20.33 -12.47 -6.41
CA MET A 29 21.15 -12.08 -7.55
C MET A 29 22.64 -12.10 -7.20
N ARG A 30 23.03 -11.42 -6.11
CA ARG A 30 24.41 -11.40 -5.65
C ARG A 30 24.93 -12.80 -5.35
N ASP A 31 24.14 -13.66 -4.72
CA ASP A 31 24.51 -15.05 -4.43
C ASP A 31 24.71 -15.88 -5.70
N ILE A 32 23.83 -15.74 -6.70
CA ILE A 32 23.96 -16.42 -8.00
C ILE A 32 25.26 -16.03 -8.68
N VAL A 33 25.56 -14.72 -8.72
CA VAL A 33 26.80 -14.19 -9.30
C VAL A 33 28.03 -14.67 -8.53
N ALA A 34 28.01 -14.58 -7.19
CA ALA A 34 29.10 -15.01 -6.33
C ALA A 34 29.39 -16.51 -6.48
N CYS A 35 28.36 -17.34 -6.62
CA CYS A 35 28.49 -18.78 -6.85
C CYS A 35 28.70 -19.17 -8.32
N ARG A 36 28.84 -18.19 -9.25
CA ARG A 36 28.97 -18.43 -10.70
C ARG A 36 27.89 -19.37 -11.28
N ARG A 37 26.69 -19.33 -10.71
CA ARG A 37 25.56 -20.12 -11.20
C ARG A 37 24.97 -19.45 -12.43
N GLN A 38 24.38 -20.24 -13.32
CA GLN A 38 23.62 -19.71 -14.43
C GLN A 38 22.40 -18.95 -13.89
N MET A 39 22.28 -17.70 -14.27
CA MET A 39 21.15 -16.87 -13.90
C MET A 39 20.06 -16.99 -14.96
N ASP A 40 18.84 -17.30 -14.53
CA ASP A 40 17.66 -17.13 -15.37
C ASP A 40 17.19 -15.67 -15.30
N ILE A 41 17.66 -14.87 -16.26
CA ILE A 41 17.33 -13.44 -16.39
C ILE A 41 15.83 -13.24 -16.61
N ALA A 42 15.19 -14.12 -17.39
CA ALA A 42 13.77 -14.00 -17.70
C ALA A 42 12.92 -14.23 -16.44
N GLN A 43 13.26 -15.24 -15.65
CA GLN A 43 12.60 -15.49 -14.37
C GLN A 43 12.77 -14.31 -13.40
N TYR A 44 13.98 -13.78 -13.27
CA TYR A 44 14.23 -12.62 -12.42
C TYR A 44 13.40 -11.39 -12.83
N LEU A 45 13.40 -11.04 -14.12
CA LEU A 45 12.63 -9.91 -14.64
C LEU A 45 11.13 -10.11 -14.43
N THR A 46 10.65 -11.36 -14.53
CA THR A 46 9.26 -11.71 -14.25
C THR A 46 8.93 -11.48 -12.78
N SER A 47 9.75 -11.99 -11.85
CA SER A 47 9.55 -11.77 -10.41
C SER A 47 9.60 -10.29 -10.02
N LEU A 48 10.49 -9.51 -10.63
CA LEU A 48 10.57 -8.06 -10.38
C LEU A 48 9.31 -7.35 -10.89
N ARG A 49 8.82 -7.70 -12.09
CA ARG A 49 7.59 -7.12 -12.65
C ARG A 49 6.36 -7.46 -11.81
N GLU A 50 6.22 -8.71 -11.37
CA GLU A 50 5.14 -9.12 -10.47
C GLU A 50 5.16 -8.33 -9.16
N LEU A 51 6.36 -8.10 -8.60
CA LEU A 51 6.53 -7.32 -7.39
C LEU A 51 6.11 -5.85 -7.58
N ILE A 52 6.51 -5.22 -8.69
CA ILE A 52 6.13 -3.85 -9.03
C ILE A 52 4.61 -3.74 -9.23
N ASN A 53 4.02 -4.63 -10.03
CA ASN A 53 2.58 -4.61 -10.28
C ASN A 53 1.77 -4.77 -8.98
N LYS A 54 2.22 -5.65 -8.08
CA LYS A 54 1.57 -5.83 -6.77
C LYS A 54 1.68 -4.58 -5.90
N HIS A 55 2.84 -3.93 -5.91
CA HIS A 55 3.06 -2.69 -5.17
C HIS A 55 2.13 -1.56 -5.66
N GLU A 56 2.01 -1.40 -6.98
CA GLU A 56 1.09 -0.43 -7.58
C GLU A 56 -0.37 -0.70 -7.19
N GLN A 57 -0.79 -1.97 -7.22
CA GLN A 57 -2.13 -2.39 -6.78
C GLN A 57 -2.36 -2.06 -5.29
N ASN A 58 -1.40 -2.37 -4.42
CA ASN A 58 -1.50 -2.10 -2.99
C ASN A 58 -1.61 -0.59 -2.70
N LEU A 59 -0.80 0.24 -3.36
CA LEU A 59 -0.88 1.70 -3.22
C LEU A 59 -2.21 2.26 -3.72
N SER A 60 -2.73 1.74 -4.84
CA SER A 60 -4.04 2.12 -5.37
C SER A 60 -5.15 1.80 -4.37
N LEU A 61 -5.12 0.61 -3.75
CA LEU A 61 -6.07 0.20 -2.71
C LEU A 61 -6.00 1.12 -1.48
N ILE A 62 -4.80 1.47 -1.02
CA ILE A 62 -4.62 2.40 0.11
C ILE A 62 -5.22 3.78 -0.22
N SER A 63 -5.02 4.29 -1.44
CA SER A 63 -5.60 5.57 -1.88
C SER A 63 -7.13 5.50 -1.94
N PHE A 64 -7.69 4.42 -2.49
CA PHE A 64 -9.14 4.22 -2.55
C PHE A 64 -9.78 4.21 -1.16
N VAL A 65 -9.18 3.50 -0.20
CA VAL A 65 -9.67 3.49 1.20
C VAL A 65 -9.61 4.88 1.83
N LYS A 66 -8.58 5.67 1.52
CA LYS A 66 -8.47 7.07 1.99
C LYS A 66 -9.63 7.91 1.45
N GLU A 67 -9.95 7.81 0.16
CA GLU A 67 -11.03 8.56 -0.48
C GLU A 67 -12.42 8.13 0.04
N ALA A 68 -12.65 6.82 0.21
CA ALA A 68 -13.89 6.28 0.76
C ALA A 68 -14.13 6.76 2.20
N ASN A 69 -13.09 6.79 3.04
CA ASN A 69 -13.18 7.29 4.43
C ASN A 69 -13.45 8.79 4.49
N VAL A 70 -12.92 9.59 3.54
CA VAL A 70 -13.22 11.02 3.44
C VAL A 70 -14.68 11.24 3.02
N PHE A 71 -15.20 10.43 2.11
CA PHE A 71 -16.59 10.53 1.66
C PHE A 71 -17.59 10.12 2.75
N ALA A 72 -17.30 9.04 3.50
CA ALA A 72 -18.09 8.62 4.65
C ALA A 72 -18.13 9.70 5.75
N GLY A 73 -16.98 10.29 6.10
CA GLY A 73 -16.92 11.38 7.08
C GLY A 73 -17.67 12.65 6.63
N LYS A 74 -17.72 12.95 5.32
CA LYS A 74 -18.54 14.06 4.79
C LYS A 74 -20.03 13.78 4.90
N ASN A 75 -20.48 12.56 4.66
CA ASN A 75 -21.89 12.19 4.79
C ASN A 75 -22.37 12.18 6.25
N GLU A 76 -21.53 11.80 7.21
CA GLU A 76 -21.85 11.92 8.63
C GLU A 76 -22.01 13.39 9.08
N ILE A 77 -21.15 14.30 8.59
CA ILE A 77 -21.27 15.74 8.86
C ILE A 77 -22.58 16.30 8.28
N ILE A 78 -22.87 15.98 7.01
CA ILE A 78 -24.11 16.44 6.34
C ILE A 78 -25.37 15.92 7.07
N ASN A 79 -25.36 14.65 7.51
CA ASN A 79 -26.50 14.08 8.23
C ASN A 79 -26.71 14.71 9.62
N ASN A 80 -25.63 15.06 10.33
CA ASN A 80 -25.72 15.75 11.63
C ASN A 80 -26.14 17.22 11.51
N GLU A 81 -25.78 17.90 10.42
CA GLU A 81 -26.19 19.30 10.19
C GLU A 81 -27.65 19.43 9.70
N LEU A 82 -28.15 18.46 8.92
CA LEU A 82 -29.53 18.46 8.40
C LEU A 82 -30.55 17.94 9.41
N TYR A 83 -30.14 17.07 10.33
CA TYR A 83 -30.99 16.53 11.40
C TYR A 83 -30.24 16.61 12.74
N PRO A 84 -30.11 17.81 13.34
CA PRO A 84 -29.57 17.90 14.68
C PRO A 84 -30.44 17.03 15.59
N SER A 85 -29.81 16.07 16.25
CA SER A 85 -30.49 15.19 17.20
C SER A 85 -31.19 16.07 18.24
N MET A 86 -32.52 16.08 18.20
CA MET A 86 -33.37 16.63 19.25
C MET A 86 -33.22 15.73 20.49
N SER A 87 -32.11 15.85 21.21
CA SER A 87 -32.02 15.29 22.56
C SER A 87 -32.78 16.22 23.51
N GLY A 88 -34.10 16.05 23.55
CA GLY A 88 -34.90 16.47 24.68
C GLY A 88 -34.65 15.52 25.86
N ASN A 89 -34.09 16.07 26.93
CA ASN A 89 -34.51 15.96 28.34
C ASN A 89 -33.38 16.37 29.28
#